data_AF-A0A821KP01-F1
#
_entry.id   AF-A0A821KP01-F1
#
_cell.length_a   1.000
_cell.length_b   1.000
_cell.length_c   1.000
_cell.angle_alpha   90.00
_cell.angle_beta   90.00
_cell.angle_gamma   90.00
#
_symmetry.space_group_name_H-M   'P 1'
#
loop_
_entity.id
_entity.type
_entity.pdbx_description
1 polymer ?
#
loop_
_entity_poly.entity_id
_entity_poly.type
_entity_poly.pdbx_seq_one_letter_code
_entity_poly.pdbx_strand_id
1 'polypeptide(L)'
;KTTPSYYSTLEKIVGNLRESKRNAEQLLKNLFEAARNVDYDELTKCLLSLNSAKWIEKYRPEDYSDVISDVKKKLIEHIKNMKVSIKDMTLDLEDYDKIDSAYKKVSEMNKMKCLEEIFSDITQHLEEVND
;
A
#
# COMPACT_ATOMS: atom_id res chain seq x y z
N LYS A 1 18.71 -22.79 30.42
CA LYS A 1 19.05 -23.15 29.02
C LYS A 1 17.83 -22.87 28.14
N THR A 2 17.68 -21.63 27.67
CA THR A 2 16.50 -21.17 26.90
C THR A 2 16.88 -20.17 25.81
N THR A 3 18.09 -19.65 25.88
CA THR A 3 18.66 -18.60 25.03
C THR A 3 18.78 -18.95 23.54
N PRO A 4 19.20 -20.17 23.14
CA PRO A 4 19.39 -20.47 21.71
C PRO A 4 18.08 -20.56 20.92
N SER A 5 17.03 -21.13 21.53
CA SER A 5 15.71 -21.27 20.91
C SER A 5 15.04 -19.91 20.72
N TYR A 6 15.12 -19.04 21.74
CA TYR A 6 14.57 -17.69 21.68
C TYR A 6 15.24 -16.84 20.59
N TYR A 7 16.58 -16.88 20.49
CA TYR A 7 17.30 -16.16 19.45
C TYR A 7 16.94 -16.65 18.05
N SER A 8 16.85 -17.97 17.85
CA SER A 8 16.47 -18.55 16.56
C SER A 8 15.05 -18.17 16.12
N THR A 9 14.12 -18.05 17.07
CA THR A 9 12.75 -17.62 16.79
C THR A 9 12.71 -16.13 16.44
N LEU A 10 13.45 -15.29 17.16
CA LEU A 10 13.57 -13.87 16.84
C LEU A 10 14.18 -13.65 15.46
N GLU A 11 15.24 -14.38 15.09
CA GLU A 11 15.83 -14.27 13.76
C GLU A 11 14.86 -14.66 12.65
N LYS A 12 14.04 -15.71 12.86
CA LYS A 12 12.99 -16.09 11.91
C LYS A 12 11.93 -14.99 11.76
N ILE A 13 11.51 -14.38 12.86
CA ILE A 13 10.55 -13.26 12.83
C ILE A 13 11.15 -12.09 12.04
N VAL A 14 12.40 -11.71 12.35
CA VAL A 14 13.11 -10.63 11.63
C VAL A 14 13.27 -10.97 10.14
N GLY A 15 13.58 -12.23 9.81
CA GLY A 15 13.65 -12.71 8.43
C GLY A 15 12.33 -12.51 7.67
N ASN A 16 11.22 -12.97 8.25
CA ASN A 16 9.89 -12.81 7.67
C ASN A 16 9.50 -11.33 7.50
N LEU A 17 9.94 -10.46 8.41
CA LEU A 17 9.68 -9.03 8.31
C LEU A 17 10.46 -8.36 7.19
N ARG A 18 11.72 -8.74 7.00
CA ARG A 18 12.53 -8.28 5.86
C ARG A 18 11.92 -8.72 4.54
N GLU A 19 11.40 -9.95 4.47
CA GLU A 19 10.68 -10.44 3.30
C GLU A 19 9.38 -9.67 3.05
N SER A 20 8.56 -9.47 4.09
CA SER A 20 7.31 -8.69 4.01
C SER A 20 7.58 -7.25 3.57
N LYS A 21 8.65 -6.63 4.07
CA LYS A 21 9.11 -5.31 3.64
C LYS A 21 9.45 -5.30 2.16
N ARG A 22 10.28 -6.24 1.70
CA ARG A 22 10.69 -6.33 0.29
C ARG A 22 9.48 -6.54 -0.63
N ASN A 23 8.54 -7.41 -0.22
CA ASN A 23 7.33 -7.70 -0.99
C ASN A 23 6.42 -6.46 -1.07
N ALA A 24 6.21 -5.75 0.04
CA ALA A 24 5.48 -4.49 0.06
C ALA A 24 6.13 -3.45 -0.86
N GLU A 25 7.45 -3.26 -0.75
CA GLU A 25 8.21 -2.32 -1.60
C GLU A 25 8.07 -2.64 -3.10
N GLN A 26 8.10 -3.92 -3.48
CA GLN A 26 7.91 -4.35 -4.86
C GLN A 26 6.47 -4.12 -5.34
N LEU A 27 5.45 -4.43 -4.53
CA LEU A 27 4.05 -4.18 -4.86
C LEU A 27 3.76 -2.69 -5.00
N LEU A 28 4.35 -1.85 -4.16
CA LEU A 28 4.26 -0.40 -4.24
C LEU A 28 4.98 0.15 -5.47
N LYS A 29 6.14 -0.40 -5.81
CA LYS A 29 6.82 -0.05 -7.06
C LYS A 29 5.91 -0.36 -8.25
N ASN A 30 5.29 -1.53 -8.28
CA ASN A 30 4.35 -1.90 -9.34
C ASN A 30 3.16 -0.94 -9.41
N LEU A 31 2.63 -0.54 -8.24
CA LEU A 31 1.56 0.43 -8.12
C LEU A 31 1.94 1.80 -8.71
N PHE A 32 3.09 2.34 -8.32
CA PHE A 32 3.50 3.68 -8.73
C PHE A 32 4.06 3.76 -10.15
N GLU A 33 4.61 2.66 -10.67
CA GLU A 33 5.12 2.58 -12.04
C GLU A 33 4.05 2.14 -13.06
N ALA A 34 2.78 2.08 -12.64
CA ALA A 34 1.64 1.65 -13.46
C ALA A 34 1.85 0.26 -14.12
N ALA A 35 2.63 -0.61 -13.47
CA ALA A 35 2.79 -1.99 -13.92
C ALA A 35 1.48 -2.76 -13.63
N ARG A 36 1.02 -3.55 -14.60
CA ARG A 36 -0.32 -4.18 -14.56
C ARG A 36 -0.53 -5.02 -13.29
N ASN A 37 -1.76 -4.93 -12.77
CA ASN A 37 -2.37 -5.76 -11.71
C ASN A 37 -1.56 -5.85 -10.42
N VAL A 38 -1.69 -4.82 -9.58
CA VAL A 38 -1.29 -4.90 -8.18
C VAL A 38 -2.23 -5.84 -7.42
N ASP A 39 -1.64 -6.78 -6.68
CA ASP A 39 -2.36 -7.61 -5.72
C ASP A 39 -2.52 -6.82 -4.41
N TYR A 40 -3.68 -6.18 -4.24
CA TYR A 40 -3.98 -5.37 -3.06
C TYR A 40 -4.17 -6.22 -1.80
N ASP A 41 -4.57 -7.49 -1.93
CA ASP A 41 -4.72 -8.40 -0.79
C ASP A 41 -3.35 -8.75 -0.23
N GLU A 42 -2.39 -9.07 -1.10
CA GLU A 42 -1.01 -9.35 -0.70
C GLU A 42 -0.31 -8.11 -0.14
N LEU A 43 -0.57 -6.93 -0.73
CA LEU A 43 -0.07 -5.67 -0.19
C LEU A 43 -0.62 -5.42 1.22
N THR A 44 -1.92 -5.62 1.43
CA THR A 44 -2.57 -5.46 2.73
C THR A 44 -1.97 -6.41 3.77
N LYS A 45 -1.75 -7.69 3.42
CA LYS A 45 -1.12 -8.67 4.32
C LYS A 45 0.31 -8.28 4.70
N CYS A 46 1.11 -7.84 3.73
CA CYS A 46 2.48 -7.41 3.99
C CYS A 46 2.50 -6.20 4.94
N LEU A 47 1.64 -5.21 4.69
CA LEU A 47 1.56 -4.01 5.51
C LEU A 47 0.99 -4.29 6.91
N LEU A 48 0.02 -5.20 7.05
CA LEU A 48 -0.46 -5.67 8.35
C LEU A 48 0.66 -6.35 9.14
N SER A 49 1.43 -7.23 8.51
CA SER A 49 2.54 -7.94 9.14
C SER A 49 3.61 -6.97 9.66
N LEU A 50 3.94 -5.95 8.87
CA LEU A 50 4.83 -4.86 9.27
C LEU A 50 4.23 -4.05 10.42
N ASN A 51 2.97 -3.61 10.31
CA ASN A 51 2.30 -2.81 11.34
C ASN A 51 2.20 -3.56 12.69
N SER A 52 1.89 -4.86 12.68
CA SER A 52 1.84 -5.71 13.86
C SER A 52 3.23 -5.95 14.48
N ALA A 53 4.30 -5.76 13.71
CA ALA A 53 5.68 -5.90 14.17
C ALA A 53 6.33 -4.59 14.63
N LYS A 54 5.59 -3.49 14.71
CA LYS A 54 6.05 -2.21 15.28
C LYS A 54 6.72 -2.35 16.65
N TRP A 55 6.33 -3.35 17.46
CA TRP A 55 6.97 -3.60 18.75
C TRP A 55 8.46 -3.95 18.65
N ILE A 56 8.92 -4.49 17.51
CA ILE A 56 10.34 -4.85 17.26
C ILE A 56 11.19 -3.60 17.05
N GLU A 57 10.63 -2.49 16.59
CA GLU A 57 11.31 -1.20 16.46
C GLU A 57 11.99 -0.79 17.77
N LYS A 58 11.34 -1.06 18.91
CA LYS A 58 11.87 -0.78 20.24
C LYS A 58 13.15 -1.57 20.57
N TYR A 59 13.33 -2.73 19.95
CA TYR A 59 14.44 -3.65 20.21
C TYR A 59 15.52 -3.60 19.14
N ARG A 60 15.16 -3.27 17.89
CA ARG A 60 16.07 -3.15 16.74
C ARG A 60 15.64 -1.99 15.82
N PRO A 61 15.85 -0.73 16.26
CA PRO A 61 15.42 0.44 15.50
C PRO A 61 16.14 0.57 14.15
N GLU A 62 17.38 0.09 14.04
CA GLU A 62 18.13 0.12 12.76
C GLU A 62 17.55 -0.83 11.70
N ASP A 63 16.83 -1.88 12.12
CA ASP A 63 16.21 -2.87 11.23
C ASP A 63 14.78 -2.48 10.81
N TYR A 64 14.17 -1.50 11.49
CA TYR A 64 12.79 -1.08 11.28
C TYR A 64 12.73 0.39 10.84
N SER A 65 12.71 0.62 9.53
CA SER A 65 12.33 1.93 9.01
C SER A 65 10.81 2.10 9.11
N ASP A 66 10.31 3.32 9.27
CA ASP A 66 8.88 3.63 9.29
C ASP A 66 8.25 3.49 7.89
N VAL A 67 8.39 2.30 7.30
CA VAL A 67 7.86 1.90 5.99
C VAL A 67 6.37 2.20 5.95
N ILE A 68 5.64 1.93 7.03
CA ILE A 68 4.19 2.14 7.10
C ILE A 68 3.83 3.62 6.88
N SER A 69 4.53 4.56 7.50
CA SER A 69 4.29 6.00 7.30
C SER A 69 4.65 6.46 5.89
N ASP A 70 5.78 6.01 5.35
CA ASP A 70 6.19 6.35 3.98
C ASP A 70 5.21 5.80 2.94
N VAL A 71 4.73 4.57 3.16
CA VAL A 71 3.70 3.94 2.32
C VAL A 71 2.41 4.73 2.36
N LYS A 72 1.95 5.14 3.55
CA LYS A 72 0.75 5.96 3.70
C LYS A 72 0.85 7.25 2.88
N LYS A 73 1.98 7.96 2.98
CA LYS A 73 2.19 9.23 2.25
C LYS A 73 2.12 9.01 0.74
N LYS A 74 2.82 8.00 0.21
CA LYS A 74 2.84 7.72 -1.22
C LYS A 74 1.47 7.25 -1.74
N LEU A 75 0.73 6.47 -0.96
CA LEU A 75 -0.63 6.07 -1.30
C LEU A 75 -1.56 7.29 -1.41
N ILE A 76 -1.52 8.20 -0.43
CA ILE A 76 -2.32 9.43 -0.45
C ILE A 76 -1.96 10.29 -1.67
N GLU A 77 -0.66 10.44 -1.96
CA GLU A 77 -0.19 11.18 -3.13
C GLU A 77 -0.68 10.55 -4.45
N HIS A 78 -0.59 9.23 -4.56
CA HIS A 78 -1.06 8.50 -5.74
C HIS A 78 -2.58 8.64 -5.92
N ILE A 79 -3.36 8.54 -4.84
CA ILE A 79 -4.81 8.80 -4.83
C ILE A 79 -5.11 10.22 -5.33
N LYS A 80 -4.41 11.23 -4.82
CA LYS A 80 -4.57 12.63 -5.28
C LYS A 80 -4.26 12.79 -6.77
N ASN A 81 -3.18 12.19 -7.24
CA ASN A 81 -2.79 12.23 -8.66
C ASN A 81 -3.84 11.55 -9.55
N MET A 82 -4.41 10.42 -9.13
CA MET A 82 -5.52 9.78 -9.85
C MET A 82 -6.75 10.68 -9.91
N LYS A 83 -7.12 11.36 -8.81
CA LYS A 83 -8.24 12.31 -8.79
C LYS A 83 -8.03 13.46 -9.76
N VAL A 84 -6.86 14.10 -9.73
CA VAL A 84 -6.52 15.19 -10.65
C VAL A 84 -6.61 14.68 -12.09
N SER A 85 -6.03 13.52 -12.38
CA SER A 85 -6.05 12.95 -13.72
C SER A 85 -7.45 12.57 -14.20
N ILE A 86 -8.39 12.21 -13.32
CA ILE A 86 -9.79 11.98 -13.66
C ILE A 86 -10.50 13.33 -13.90
N LYS A 87 -10.30 14.32 -13.03
CA LYS A 87 -10.93 15.65 -13.14
C LYS A 87 -10.51 16.40 -14.41
N ASP A 88 -9.24 16.28 -14.79
CA ASP A 88 -8.69 16.92 -15.99
C ASP A 88 -9.07 16.17 -17.29
N MET A 89 -9.68 14.98 -17.16
CA MET A 89 -10.09 14.20 -18.32
C MET A 89 -11.39 14.77 -18.90
N THR A 90 -11.31 15.30 -20.12
CA THR A 90 -12.52 15.59 -20.91
C THR A 90 -13.14 14.27 -21.35
N LEU A 91 -14.21 13.87 -20.66
CA LEU A 91 -14.99 12.69 -21.00
C LEU A 91 -15.96 13.04 -22.11
N ASP A 92 -15.67 12.53 -23.31
CA ASP A 92 -16.57 12.52 -24.45
C ASP A 92 -17.02 11.08 -24.70
N LEU A 93 -18.31 10.88 -25.01
CA LEU A 93 -18.86 9.56 -25.32
C LEU A 93 -18.24 8.94 -26.57
N GLU A 94 -17.63 9.76 -27.42
CA GLU A 94 -16.89 9.31 -28.60
C GLU A 94 -15.45 8.85 -28.28
N ASP A 95 -14.93 9.17 -27.09
CA ASP A 95 -13.57 8.85 -26.65
C ASP A 95 -13.57 7.69 -25.64
N TYR A 96 -13.87 6.50 -26.16
CA TYR A 96 -13.96 5.26 -25.38
C TYR A 96 -12.69 4.96 -24.56
N ASP A 97 -11.51 5.28 -25.10
CA ASP A 97 -10.24 5.03 -24.44
C ASP A 97 -10.08 5.88 -23.17
N LYS A 98 -10.54 7.13 -23.19
CA LYS A 98 -10.59 7.98 -21.99
C LYS A 98 -11.58 7.44 -20.97
N ILE A 99 -12.76 7.01 -21.40
CA ILE A 99 -13.77 6.43 -20.50
C ILE A 99 -13.23 5.16 -19.81
N ASP A 100 -12.60 4.26 -20.57
CA ASP A 100 -11.98 3.05 -20.03
C ASP A 100 -10.81 3.38 -19.08
N SER A 101 -10.00 4.40 -19.40
CA SER A 101 -8.95 4.88 -18.50
C SER A 101 -9.50 5.43 -17.18
N ALA A 102 -10.56 6.25 -17.23
CA ALA A 102 -11.23 6.78 -16.04
C ALA A 102 -11.82 5.63 -15.20
N TYR A 103 -12.50 4.69 -15.85
CA TYR A 103 -13.06 3.51 -15.20
C TYR A 103 -11.97 2.69 -14.47
N LYS A 104 -10.83 2.44 -15.11
CA LYS A 104 -9.71 1.71 -14.51
C LYS A 104 -9.18 2.41 -13.27
N LYS A 105 -8.99 3.73 -13.32
CA LYS A 105 -8.54 4.52 -12.16
C LYS A 105 -9.54 4.49 -11.01
N VAL A 106 -10.84 4.63 -11.30
CA VAL A 106 -11.90 4.52 -10.27
C VAL A 106 -11.96 3.10 -9.69
N SER A 107 -11.82 2.07 -10.51
CA SER A 107 -11.75 0.67 -10.06
C SER A 107 -10.54 0.44 -9.14
N GLU A 108 -9.39 0.99 -9.50
CA GLU A 108 -8.16 0.93 -8.70
C GLU A 108 -8.32 1.62 -7.35
N MET A 109 -8.87 2.84 -7.33
CA MET A 109 -9.21 3.58 -6.11
C MET A 109 -10.17 2.78 -5.20
N ASN A 110 -11.14 2.09 -5.78
CA ASN A 110 -12.05 1.23 -5.00
C ASN A 110 -11.33 0.03 -4.37
N LYS A 111 -10.36 -0.58 -5.06
CA LYS A 111 -9.57 -1.68 -4.49
C LYS A 111 -8.71 -1.21 -3.31
N MET A 112 -8.22 0.02 -3.33
CA MET A 112 -7.43 0.59 -2.22
C MET A 112 -8.22 0.76 -0.92
N LYS A 113 -9.56 0.66 -0.94
CA LYS A 113 -10.38 0.72 0.28
C LYS A 113 -10.04 -0.39 1.28
N CYS A 114 -9.53 -1.54 0.83
CA CYS A 114 -9.10 -2.62 1.73
C CYS A 114 -7.95 -2.19 2.68
N LEU A 115 -7.22 -1.12 2.35
CA LEU A 115 -6.15 -0.58 3.18
C LEU A 115 -6.67 0.21 4.39
N GLU A 116 -7.99 0.44 4.51
CA GLU A 116 -8.61 1.10 5.66
C GLU A 116 -8.31 0.38 6.98
N GLU A 117 -8.15 -0.95 6.95
CA GLU A 117 -7.76 -1.76 8.10
C GLU A 117 -6.40 -1.34 8.70
N ILE A 118 -5.55 -0.68 7.91
CA ILE A 118 -4.20 -0.24 8.27
C ILE A 118 -4.16 1.29 8.43
N PHE A 119 -4.85 2.00 7.53
CA PHE A 119 -4.89 3.45 7.44
C PHE A 119 -6.35 3.91 7.52
N SER A 120 -6.84 4.13 8.74
CA SER A 120 -8.26 4.45 8.99
C SER A 120 -8.77 5.72 8.30
N ASP A 121 -7.88 6.59 7.83
CA ASP A 121 -8.19 7.84 7.12
C ASP A 121 -8.07 7.72 5.59
N ILE A 122 -7.71 6.55 5.06
CA ILE A 122 -7.54 6.36 3.60
C ILE A 122 -8.85 6.54 2.85
N THR A 123 -9.99 6.15 3.45
CA THR A 123 -11.33 6.28 2.87
C THR A 123 -11.74 7.73 2.68
N GLN A 124 -11.38 8.63 3.60
CA GLN A 124 -11.59 10.07 3.45
C GLN A 124 -10.87 10.61 2.20
N HIS A 125 -9.68 10.08 1.90
CA HIS A 125 -8.96 10.42 0.68
C HIS A 125 -9.54 9.79 -0.57
N LEU A 126 -10.42 8.79 -0.49
CA LEU A 126 -11.06 8.13 -1.62
C LEU A 126 -12.43 8.73 -1.98
N GLU A 127 -13.14 9.35 -1.03
CA GLU A 127 -14.56 9.75 -1.20
C GLU A 127 -14.82 10.97 -2.10
N GLU A 128 -13.83 11.80 -2.44
CA GLU A 128 -14.07 13.04 -3.23
C GLU A 128 -14.16 12.86 -4.77
N VAL A 129 -14.46 11.66 -5.30
CA VAL A 129 -14.61 11.41 -6.76
C VAL A 129 -16.06 11.31 -7.20
N ASN A 130 -17.02 11.32 -6.27
CA ASN A 130 -18.44 11.12 -6.54
C ASN A 130 -19.30 12.39 -6.56
N ASP A 131 -18.72 13.59 -6.48
CA ASP A 131 -19.43 14.87 -6.62
C ASP A 131 -19.35 15.43 -8.05
#